data_AF-A0A1E3BED2-F1
#
_entry.id   AF-A0A1E3BED2-F1
#
_cell.length_a   1.000
_cell.length_b   1.000
_cell.length_c   1.000
_cell.angle_alpha   90.00
_cell.angle_beta   90.00
_cell.angle_gamma   90.00
#
_symmetry.space_group_name_H-M   'P 1'
#
loop_
_entity.id
_entity.type
_entity.pdbx_description
1 polymer ?
#
loop_
_entity_poly.entity_id
_entity_poly.type
_entity_poly.pdbx_seq_one_letter_code
_entity_poly.pdbx_strand_id
1 'polypeptide(L)'
;MTSGIFVFAPTQNNILKVMRHGYGYETTMANQRRTKSGPKLLSSQATSNFIPDEADAALRAGFAFLLPRFKDRPWIKRRLCWYSDTRDANFIIDRYPSISGMFLVTGIVGNNAFKFLPILGRYVSNIFEGRGSDVQRQRWALKPTNKPMSKGDGSRGGPVRRVLTYHEQAKL
;
A
#
# COMPACT_ATOMS: atom_id res chain seq x y z
N MET A 1 2.74 8.98 -21.48
CA MET A 1 1.88 8.53 -20.36
C MET A 1 2.33 7.13 -19.94
N THR A 2 2.86 6.97 -18.72
CA THR A 2 3.18 5.63 -18.20
C THR A 2 1.87 4.97 -17.76
N SER A 3 1.57 3.77 -18.26
CA SER A 3 0.33 3.03 -17.94
C SER A 3 0.27 2.58 -16.48
N GLY A 4 1.38 2.66 -15.74
CA GLY A 4 1.49 2.26 -14.34
C GLY A 4 1.34 0.75 -14.11
N ILE A 5 1.40 -0.07 -15.16
CA ILE A 5 1.24 -1.52 -15.04
C ILE A 5 2.60 -2.21 -14.89
N PHE A 6 2.67 -3.11 -13.91
CA PHE A 6 3.85 -3.95 -13.67
C PHE A 6 3.45 -5.42 -13.72
N VAL A 7 4.36 -6.25 -14.21
CA VAL A 7 4.20 -7.69 -14.31
C VAL A 7 5.37 -8.34 -13.57
N PHE A 8 5.07 -9.23 -12.63
CA PHE A 8 6.09 -10.06 -12.00
C PHE A 8 6.32 -11.32 -12.81
N ALA A 9 7.52 -11.90 -12.69
CA ALA A 9 7.82 -13.20 -13.25
C ALA A 9 6.78 -14.25 -12.79
N PRO A 10 6.45 -15.24 -13.65
CA PRO A 10 5.56 -16.33 -13.28
C PRO A 10 6.07 -17.05 -12.03
N THR A 11 5.14 -17.45 -11.17
CA THR A 11 5.44 -18.40 -10.08
C THR A 11 5.72 -19.80 -10.64
N GLN A 12 6.25 -20.69 -9.80
CA GLN A 12 6.47 -22.11 -10.16
C GLN A 12 5.19 -22.80 -10.68
N ASN A 13 4.02 -22.33 -10.26
CA ASN A 13 2.71 -22.83 -10.72
C ASN A 13 2.20 -22.12 -11.98
N ASN A 14 3.08 -21.43 -12.72
CA ASN A 14 2.75 -20.67 -13.94
C ASN A 14 1.71 -19.54 -13.75
N ILE A 15 1.58 -19.03 -12.51
CA ILE A 15 0.70 -17.88 -12.24
C ILE A 15 1.47 -16.60 -12.46
N LEU A 16 0.98 -15.77 -13.39
CA LEU A 16 1.49 -14.44 -13.66
C LEU A 16 0.76 -13.41 -12.79
N LYS A 17 1.51 -12.60 -12.04
CA LYS A 17 0.95 -11.52 -11.24
C LYS A 17 1.11 -10.20 -11.99
N VAL A 18 -0.01 -9.54 -12.23
CA VAL A 18 -0.08 -8.20 -12.81
C VAL A 18 -0.59 -7.24 -11.75
N MET A 19 -0.03 -6.04 -11.70
CA MET A 19 -0.48 -5.00 -10.78
C MET A 19 -0.56 -3.65 -11.48
N ARG A 20 -1.47 -2.82 -10.98
CA ARG A 20 -1.59 -1.42 -11.35
C ARG A 20 -1.05 -0.57 -10.23
N HIS A 21 -0.13 0.31 -10.57
CA HIS A 21 0.37 1.37 -9.71
C HIS A 21 -0.41 2.65 -9.98
N GLY A 22 -0.99 3.20 -8.91
CA GLY A 22 -1.78 4.41 -8.96
C GLY A 22 -1.83 5.09 -7.60
N TYR A 23 -2.62 6.17 -7.48
CA TYR A 23 -2.78 6.87 -6.21
C TYR A 23 -3.43 6.02 -5.10
N GLY A 24 -4.15 4.96 -5.49
CA GLY A 24 -4.79 4.00 -4.61
C GLY A 24 -6.25 4.34 -4.31
N TYR A 25 -6.87 3.47 -3.52
CA TYR A 25 -8.25 3.62 -3.07
C TYR A 25 -8.28 3.79 -1.55
N GLU A 26 -9.21 4.60 -1.08
CA GLU A 26 -9.50 4.75 0.35
C GLU A 26 -10.86 4.17 0.70
N THR A 27 -11.02 3.78 1.96
CA THR A 27 -12.32 3.41 2.51
C THR A 27 -12.73 4.36 3.60
N THR A 28 -13.99 4.26 3.99
CA THR A 28 -14.57 5.11 5.01
C THR A 28 -15.19 4.22 6.05
N MET A 29 -14.46 4.01 7.14
CA MET A 29 -15.05 3.47 8.37
C MET A 29 -15.50 4.65 9.22
N ALA A 30 -16.81 4.85 9.28
CA ALA A 30 -17.41 5.77 10.22
C ALA A 30 -17.37 5.12 11.60
N ASN A 31 -16.51 5.64 12.48
CA ASN A 31 -16.63 5.38 13.91
C ASN A 31 -16.93 6.71 14.59
N GLN A 32 -17.77 6.72 15.63
CA GLN A 32 -18.53 7.86 16.19
C GLN A 32 -17.78 9.19 16.44
N ARG A 33 -16.45 9.26 16.28
CA ARG A 33 -15.63 10.47 16.47
C ARG A 33 -14.63 10.80 15.35
N ARG A 34 -14.32 9.87 14.42
CA ARG A 34 -13.33 10.10 13.34
C ARG A 34 -13.58 9.19 12.13
N THR A 35 -13.52 9.76 10.93
CA THR A 35 -13.44 8.99 9.68
C THR A 35 -12.04 8.40 9.53
N LYS A 36 -11.95 7.06 9.44
CA LYS A 36 -10.68 6.35 9.19
C LYS A 36 -10.79 5.51 7.92
N SER A 37 -9.72 5.48 7.14
CA SER A 37 -9.55 4.52 6.05
C SER A 37 -8.83 3.29 6.58
N GLY A 38 -9.32 2.11 6.25
CA GLY A 38 -8.64 0.88 6.62
C GLY A 38 -9.36 -0.39 6.18
N PRO A 39 -8.62 -1.51 6.19
CA PRO A 39 -9.18 -2.83 5.98
C PRO A 39 -10.34 -3.14 6.95
N LYS A 40 -11.30 -3.97 6.53
CA LYS A 40 -12.24 -4.60 7.47
C LYS A 40 -11.44 -5.50 8.43
N LEU A 41 -11.55 -5.23 9.73
CA LEU A 41 -10.74 -5.89 10.77
C LEU A 41 -11.07 -7.39 10.96
N LEU A 42 -12.30 -7.80 10.66
CA LEU A 42 -12.83 -9.12 11.00
C LEU A 42 -12.94 -10.09 9.82
N SER A 43 -12.77 -9.63 8.58
CA SER A 43 -12.78 -10.48 7.39
C SER A 43 -11.37 -10.63 6.81
N SER A 44 -11.00 -11.88 6.49
CA SER A 44 -9.77 -12.14 5.74
C SER A 44 -9.92 -11.58 4.33
N GLN A 45 -9.41 -10.37 4.10
CA GLN A 45 -9.41 -9.74 2.76
C GLN A 45 -8.55 -10.48 1.74
N ALA A 46 -7.79 -11.50 2.16
CA ALA A 46 -7.17 -12.43 1.24
C ALA A 46 -8.20 -13.25 0.42
N THR A 47 -9.48 -13.23 0.82
CA THR A 47 -10.59 -13.97 0.22
C THR A 47 -11.44 -13.14 -0.75
N SER A 48 -11.42 -11.80 -0.70
CA SER A 48 -12.22 -11.01 -1.64
C SER A 48 -11.59 -11.00 -3.03
N ASN A 49 -12.35 -11.51 -4.00
CA ASN A 49 -11.97 -11.57 -5.42
C ASN A 49 -12.33 -10.28 -6.18
N PHE A 50 -12.31 -9.14 -5.48
CA PHE A 50 -12.86 -7.89 -5.95
C PHE A 50 -11.77 -6.83 -6.20
N ILE A 51 -11.95 -6.12 -7.32
CA ILE A 51 -11.30 -4.85 -7.66
C ILE A 51 -12.34 -3.97 -8.36
N PRO A 52 -12.22 -2.63 -8.30
CA PRO A 52 -13.09 -1.73 -9.06
C PRO A 52 -13.03 -1.97 -10.57
N ASP A 53 -14.14 -1.75 -11.28
CA ASP A 53 -14.24 -2.02 -12.73
C ASP A 53 -13.25 -1.16 -13.55
N GLU A 54 -13.05 0.09 -13.14
CA GLU A 54 -12.02 0.96 -13.72
C GLU A 54 -10.60 0.40 -13.56
N ALA A 55 -10.32 -0.27 -12.43
CA ALA A 55 -9.04 -0.91 -12.19
C ALA A 55 -8.86 -2.13 -13.09
N ASP A 56 -9.91 -2.93 -13.28
CA ASP A 56 -9.91 -4.10 -14.17
C ASP A 56 -9.68 -3.67 -15.63
N ALA A 57 -10.39 -2.64 -16.09
CA ALA A 57 -10.21 -2.07 -17.43
C ALA A 57 -8.79 -1.54 -17.65
N ALA A 58 -8.23 -0.80 -16.68
CA ALA A 58 -6.85 -0.30 -16.77
C ALA A 58 -5.82 -1.44 -16.77
N LEU A 59 -6.02 -2.48 -15.94
CA LEU A 59 -5.18 -3.68 -15.92
C LEU A 59 -5.24 -4.40 -17.27
N ARG A 60 -6.43 -4.58 -17.85
CA ARG A 60 -6.64 -5.20 -19.17
C ARG A 60 -5.93 -4.42 -20.27
N ALA A 61 -6.07 -3.10 -20.31
CA ALA A 61 -5.44 -2.25 -21.31
C ALA A 61 -3.90 -2.32 -21.24
N GLY A 62 -3.32 -2.19 -20.04
CA GLY A 62 -1.86 -2.28 -19.90
C GLY A 62 -1.33 -3.70 -20.07
N PHE A 63 -2.10 -4.73 -19.71
CA PHE A 63 -1.72 -6.11 -19.97
C PHE A 63 -1.75 -6.45 -21.46
N ALA A 64 -2.73 -5.95 -22.21
CA ALA A 64 -2.78 -6.10 -23.66
C ALA A 64 -1.59 -5.42 -24.36
N PHE A 65 -1.13 -4.29 -23.82
CA PHE A 65 0.07 -3.60 -24.32
C PHE A 65 1.36 -4.38 -24.02
N LEU A 66 1.53 -4.88 -22.79
CA LEU A 66 2.77 -5.56 -22.37
C LEU A 66 2.86 -7.00 -22.89
N LEU A 67 1.75 -7.73 -22.90
CA LEU A 67 1.67 -9.16 -23.19
C LEU A 67 0.44 -9.47 -24.05
N PRO A 68 0.41 -9.02 -25.32
CA PRO A 68 -0.76 -9.10 -26.19
C PRO A 68 -1.26 -10.54 -26.41
N ARG A 69 -0.34 -11.52 -26.41
CA ARG A 69 -0.67 -12.95 -26.57
C ARG A 69 -1.58 -13.49 -25.47
N PHE A 70 -1.63 -12.86 -24.30
CA PHE A 70 -2.40 -13.32 -23.15
C PHE A 70 -3.58 -12.42 -22.80
N LYS A 71 -3.86 -11.37 -23.58
CA LYS A 71 -4.81 -10.29 -23.25
C LYS A 71 -6.21 -10.77 -22.84
N ASP A 72 -6.70 -11.85 -23.46
CA ASP A 72 -8.07 -12.37 -23.28
C ASP A 72 -8.16 -13.45 -22.19
N ARG A 73 -7.06 -13.78 -21.51
CA ARG A 73 -7.06 -14.79 -20.44
C ARG A 73 -7.91 -14.34 -19.25
N PRO A 74 -8.79 -15.20 -18.69
CA PRO A 74 -9.58 -14.84 -17.52
C PRO A 74 -8.69 -14.63 -16.28
N TRP A 75 -9.10 -13.74 -15.39
CA TRP A 75 -8.39 -13.51 -14.13
C TRP A 75 -8.65 -14.68 -13.17
N ILE A 76 -7.60 -15.37 -12.72
CA ILE A 76 -7.71 -16.45 -11.72
C ILE A 76 -8.06 -15.87 -10.35
N LYS A 77 -7.45 -14.73 -9.99
CA LYS A 77 -7.65 -14.05 -8.70
C LYS A 77 -7.46 -12.55 -8.87
N ARG A 78 -8.31 -11.76 -8.22
CA ARG A 78 -8.25 -10.29 -8.18
C ARG A 78 -8.33 -9.85 -6.73
N ARG A 79 -7.54 -8.88 -6.31
CA ARG A 79 -7.57 -8.39 -4.93
C ARG A 79 -7.03 -6.98 -4.83
N LEU A 80 -7.54 -6.23 -3.86
CA LEU A 80 -6.88 -5.01 -3.38
C LEU A 80 -5.79 -5.38 -2.37
N CYS A 81 -4.72 -4.58 -2.35
CA CYS A 81 -3.64 -4.71 -1.39
C CYS A 81 -3.55 -3.43 -0.57
N TRP A 82 -3.48 -3.58 0.75
CA TRP A 82 -3.61 -2.49 1.71
C TRP A 82 -2.26 -2.07 2.23
N TYR A 83 -2.09 -0.75 2.32
CA TYR A 83 -0.90 -0.12 2.83
C TYR A 83 -1.27 1.14 3.59
N SER A 84 -0.38 1.58 4.47
CA SER A 84 -0.51 2.84 5.19
C SER A 84 0.56 3.79 4.71
N ASP A 85 0.14 4.82 3.98
CA ASP A 85 1.04 5.90 3.57
C ASP A 85 1.32 6.84 4.75
N THR A 86 2.53 7.37 4.77
CA THR A 86 2.92 8.46 5.67
C THR A 86 3.04 9.74 4.86
N ARG A 87 2.94 10.90 5.53
CA ARG A 87 3.00 12.21 4.87
C ARG A 87 4.28 12.38 4.03
N ASP A 88 5.41 11.96 4.57
CA ASP A 88 6.73 12.13 3.94
C ASP A 88 7.19 10.88 3.18
N ALA A 89 6.32 9.89 3.02
CA ALA A 89 6.62 8.58 2.44
C ALA A 89 7.79 7.81 3.09
N ASN A 90 8.16 8.19 4.33
CA ASN A 90 9.16 7.52 5.15
C ASN A 90 8.53 6.49 6.09
N PHE A 91 9.33 5.53 6.57
CA PHE A 91 8.92 4.63 7.65
C PHE A 91 8.73 5.39 8.96
N ILE A 92 7.88 4.85 9.82
CA ILE A 92 7.73 5.27 11.22
C ILE A 92 8.24 4.12 12.08
N ILE A 93 9.44 4.29 12.64
CA ILE A 93 10.13 3.31 13.49
C ILE A 93 10.60 4.08 14.72
N ASP A 94 9.76 4.11 15.76
CA ASP A 94 10.01 4.93 16.94
C ASP A 94 9.23 4.45 18.17
N ARG A 95 9.67 4.87 19.35
CA ARG A 95 8.94 4.68 20.61
C ARG A 95 7.80 5.67 20.70
N TYR A 96 6.67 5.24 21.24
CA TYR A 96 5.55 6.14 21.45
C TYR A 96 5.77 6.98 22.71
N PRO A 97 5.63 8.33 22.65
CA PRO A 97 6.05 9.20 23.75
C PRO A 97 5.21 9.07 25.02
N SER A 98 3.92 8.70 24.91
CA SER A 98 3.01 8.65 26.06
C SER A 98 2.75 7.25 26.62
N ILE A 99 3.18 6.18 25.93
CA ILE A 99 2.99 4.80 26.39
C ILE A 99 4.36 4.15 26.52
N SER A 100 4.81 4.00 27.77
CA SER A 100 6.07 3.34 28.07
C SER A 100 6.05 1.89 27.57
N GLY A 101 7.11 1.48 26.87
CA GLY A 101 7.24 0.13 26.30
C GLY A 101 6.59 -0.05 24.92
N MET A 102 5.80 0.90 24.41
CA MET A 102 5.22 0.78 23.06
C MET A 102 6.22 1.23 21.99
N PHE A 103 6.58 0.31 21.09
CA PHE A 103 7.42 0.57 19.94
C PHE A 103 6.62 0.39 18.65
N LEU A 104 6.64 1.40 17.79
CA LEU A 104 5.87 1.43 16.55
C LEU A 104 6.77 1.13 15.38
N VAL A 105 6.33 0.20 14.52
CA VAL A 105 6.92 -0.08 13.22
C VAL A 105 5.79 -0.03 12.21
N THR A 106 5.60 1.14 11.59
CA THR A 106 4.49 1.41 10.65
C THR A 106 4.94 2.33 9.52
N GLY A 107 4.01 2.76 8.67
CA GLY A 107 4.32 3.63 7.53
C GLY A 107 4.98 2.89 6.37
N ILE A 108 4.63 1.62 6.22
CA ILE A 108 5.04 0.75 5.11
C ILE A 108 4.34 1.28 3.85
N VAL A 109 4.96 2.29 3.24
CA VAL A 109 4.53 2.89 1.97
C VAL A 109 4.42 1.83 0.89
N GLY A 110 3.27 1.83 0.20
CA GLY A 110 2.71 0.70 -0.55
C GLY A 110 3.46 0.17 -1.79
N ASN A 111 4.73 0.48 -1.96
CA ASN A 111 5.60 -0.15 -2.96
C ASN A 111 7.08 -0.19 -2.54
N ASN A 112 7.49 0.57 -1.52
CA ASN A 112 8.91 0.67 -1.17
C ASN A 112 9.35 -0.36 -0.13
N ALA A 113 8.50 -0.72 0.83
CA ALA A 113 8.96 -1.53 1.97
C ALA A 113 9.36 -2.96 1.60
N PHE A 114 8.67 -3.59 0.64
CA PHE A 114 8.91 -5.01 0.30
C PHE A 114 10.34 -5.25 -0.20
N LYS A 115 10.92 -4.31 -0.95
CA LYS A 115 12.32 -4.41 -1.42
C LYS A 115 13.33 -4.41 -0.27
N PHE A 116 12.95 -3.81 0.86
CA PHE A 116 13.78 -3.72 2.06
C PHE A 116 13.52 -4.87 3.04
N LEU A 117 12.63 -5.82 2.73
CA LEU A 117 12.30 -6.95 3.60
C LEU A 117 13.54 -7.65 4.19
N PRO A 118 14.63 -7.92 3.42
CA PRO A 118 15.79 -8.63 3.97
C PRO A 118 16.63 -7.79 4.95
N ILE A 119 16.59 -6.47 4.86
CA ILE A 119 17.48 -5.57 5.63
C ILE A 119 16.76 -4.76 6.69
N LEU A 120 15.45 -4.53 6.54
CA LEU A 120 14.67 -3.61 7.37
C LEU A 120 14.69 -4.03 8.85
N GLY A 121 14.62 -5.34 9.12
CA GLY A 121 14.66 -5.87 10.49
C GLY A 121 15.93 -5.48 11.25
N ARG A 122 17.08 -5.43 10.59
CA ARG A 122 18.35 -5.00 11.20
C ARG A 122 18.28 -3.54 11.65
N TYR A 123 17.77 -2.65 10.79
CA TYR A 123 17.64 -1.24 11.14
C TYR A 123 16.60 -1.00 12.23
N VAL A 124 15.50 -1.76 12.20
CA VAL A 124 14.49 -1.73 13.26
C VAL A 124 15.10 -2.12 14.61
N SER A 125 15.88 -3.22 14.66
CA SER A 125 16.58 -3.65 15.88
C SER A 125 17.57 -2.59 16.37
N ASN A 126 18.36 -2.00 15.47
CA ASN A 126 19.33 -0.96 15.82
C ASN A 126 18.63 0.27 16.43
N ILE A 127 17.48 0.69 15.90
CA ILE A 127 16.73 1.81 16.47
C ILE A 127 16.12 1.43 17.82
N PHE A 128 15.60 0.22 17.95
CA PHE A 128 15.06 -0.29 19.21
C PHE A 128 16.12 -0.30 20.33
N GLU A 129 17.35 -0.73 20.01
CA GLU A 129 18.49 -0.79 20.93
C GLU A 129 19.24 0.54 21.11
N GLY A 130 18.83 1.62 20.43
CA GLY A 130 19.52 2.91 20.49
C GLY A 130 20.86 2.97 19.73
N ARG A 131 21.16 1.97 18.90
CA ARG A 131 22.38 1.86 18.07
C ARG A 131 22.21 2.39 16.64
N GLY A 132 21.01 2.87 16.27
CA GLY A 132 20.75 3.49 14.98
C GLY A 132 21.46 4.84 14.81
N SER A 133 21.71 5.27 13.56
CA SER A 133 22.28 6.61 13.32
C SER A 133 21.27 7.71 13.62
N ASP A 134 21.75 8.89 14.02
CA ASP A 134 20.89 10.04 14.32
C ASP A 134 20.04 10.46 13.12
N VAL A 135 20.63 10.41 11.92
CA VAL A 135 19.94 10.71 10.68
C VAL A 135 18.76 9.76 10.46
N GLN A 136 18.94 8.46 10.72
CA GLN A 136 17.87 7.48 10.57
C GLN A 136 16.78 7.66 11.62
N ARG A 137 17.16 7.86 12.89
CA ARG A 137 16.21 8.14 13.97
C ARG A 137 15.37 9.37 13.67
N GLN A 138 15.98 10.48 13.26
CA GLN A 138 15.25 11.71 12.95
C GLN A 138 14.35 11.57 11.71
N ARG A 139 14.74 10.75 10.72
CA ARG A 139 13.92 10.52 9.52
C ARG A 139 12.72 9.62 9.79
N TRP A 140 12.88 8.59 10.62
CA TRP A 140 11.83 7.61 10.92
C TRP A 140 11.10 7.85 12.24
N ALA A 141 11.41 8.96 12.92
CA ALA A 141 10.73 9.38 14.14
C ALA A 141 9.23 9.58 13.92
N LEU A 142 8.46 9.28 14.95
CA LEU A 142 7.04 9.59 14.96
C LEU A 142 6.86 11.12 15.07
N LYS A 143 6.29 11.73 14.02
CA LYS A 143 6.00 13.18 13.98
C LYS A 143 4.49 13.40 13.86
N PRO A 144 3.77 13.55 14.99
CA PRO A 144 2.35 13.85 14.95
C PRO A 144 2.13 15.19 14.24
N THR A 145 1.27 15.20 13.23
CA THR A 145 0.93 16.43 12.50
C THR A 145 -0.52 16.41 12.04
N ASN A 146 -1.17 17.57 12.07
CA ASN A 146 -2.51 17.78 11.51
C ASN A 146 -2.47 18.24 10.05
N LYS A 147 -1.27 18.32 9.45
CA LYS A 147 -1.12 18.71 8.04
C LYS A 147 -1.68 17.61 7.14
N PRO A 148 -2.31 17.95 5.99
CA PRO A 148 -2.78 16.97 5.03
C PRO A 148 -1.61 16.13 4.50
N MET A 149 -1.89 14.98 3.89
CA MET A 149 -0.81 14.22 3.24
C MET A 149 -0.11 15.05 2.16
N SER A 150 1.19 14.82 1.97
CA SER A 150 1.93 15.48 0.89
C SER A 150 1.36 15.09 -0.48
N LYS A 151 1.55 15.93 -1.50
CA LYS A 151 1.04 15.73 -2.88
C LYS A 151 1.64 14.50 -3.61
N GLY A 152 2.33 13.62 -2.89
CA GLY A 152 3.10 12.51 -3.43
C GLY A 152 4.49 12.96 -3.86
N ASP A 153 5.38 11.98 -4.03
CA ASP A 153 6.77 12.14 -4.51
C ASP A 153 6.86 12.11 -6.05
N GLY A 154 5.73 12.20 -6.76
CA GLY A 154 5.65 12.06 -8.22
C GLY A 154 5.81 10.62 -8.72
N SER A 155 6.04 9.64 -7.84
CA SER A 155 6.18 8.24 -8.23
C SER A 155 4.86 7.59 -8.65
N ARG A 156 3.72 8.21 -8.32
CA ARG A 156 2.36 7.71 -8.63
C ARG A 156 1.79 8.42 -9.85
N GLY A 157 1.56 7.63 -10.90
CA GLY A 157 0.80 8.06 -12.08
C GLY A 157 -0.66 7.58 -12.02
N GLY A 158 -1.48 7.99 -12.98
CA GLY A 158 -2.88 7.56 -13.08
C GLY A 158 -3.88 8.47 -12.36
N PRO A 159 -5.16 8.05 -12.26
CA PRO A 159 -6.23 8.87 -11.71
C PRO A 159 -5.99 9.20 -10.24
N VAL A 160 -6.52 10.35 -9.84
CA VAL A 160 -6.44 10.84 -8.46
C VAL A 160 -6.99 9.82 -7.47
N ARG A 161 -6.45 9.87 -6.25
CA ARG A 161 -6.93 9.04 -5.15
C ARG A 161 -8.44 9.26 -4.97
N ARG A 162 -9.19 8.16 -4.86
CA ARG A 162 -10.64 8.21 -4.60
C ARG A 162 -11.04 7.28 -3.47
N VAL A 163 -12.15 7.64 -2.83
CA VAL A 163 -12.83 6.79 -1.85
C VAL A 163 -13.69 5.76 -2.61
N LEU A 164 -13.68 4.50 -2.16
CA LEU A 164 -14.55 3.47 -2.68
C LEU A 164 -16.00 3.78 -2.31
N THR A 165 -16.92 3.55 -3.25
CA THR A 165 -18.36 3.71 -2.98
C THR A 165 -18.84 2.69 -1.96
N TYR A 166 -20.00 2.94 -1.34
CA TYR A 166 -20.60 2.00 -0.39
C TYR A 166 -20.74 0.57 -0.97
N HIS A 167 -21.18 0.47 -2.23
CA HIS A 167 -21.33 -0.81 -2.92
C HIS A 167 -19.99 -1.50 -3.21
N GLU A 168 -18.95 -0.74 -3.57
CA GLU A 168 -17.60 -1.30 -3.75
C GLU A 168 -17.03 -1.78 -2.42
N GLN A 169 -17.25 -1.02 -1.33
CA GLN A 169 -16.79 -1.39 0.01
C GLN A 169 -17.51 -2.64 0.56
N ALA A 170 -18.78 -2.84 0.20
CA ALA A 170 -19.54 -4.03 0.57
C ALA A 170 -18.91 -5.32 -0.02
N LYS A 171 -18.27 -5.23 -1.19
CA LYS A 171 -17.62 -6.36 -1.90
C LYS A 171 -16.22 -6.70 -1.38
N LEU A 172 -15.65 -5.90 -0.47
CA LEU A 172 -14.32 -6.10 0.12
C LEU A 172 -14.28 -7.15 1.22
#